data_AF-A0A2D4MHG0-F1
#
_entry.id   AF-A0A2D4MHG0-F1
#
_cell.length_a   1.000
_cell.length_b   1.000
_cell.length_c   1.000
_cell.angle_alpha   90.00
_cell.angle_beta   90.00
_cell.angle_gamma   90.00
#
_symmetry.space_group_name_H-M   'P 1'
#
loop_
_entity.id
_entity.type
_entity.pdbx_description
1 polymer ?
#
loop_
_entity_poly.entity_id
_entity_poly.type
_entity_poly.pdbx_seq_one_letter_code
_entity_poly.pdbx_strand_id
1 'polypeptide(L)'
;APGFHDPSLKGPPWPALPQVHGGLLQIFPEGRSVVANIDPLFDRLLIFWSDQRNPHQVKPAFATRYAITVWYFDAKERARAKEAHQRASAQKEGASSGTDGPT
;
A
#
# COMPACT_ATOMS: atom_id res chain seq x y z
N ALA A 1 -37.32 -48.71 -5.38
CA ALA A 1 -36.24 -48.66 -6.39
C ALA A 1 -35.01 -48.01 -5.74
N PRO A 2 -33.82 -48.61 -5.80
CA PRO A 2 -32.63 -48.02 -5.19
C PRO A 2 -32.19 -46.79 -6.00
N GLY A 3 -31.89 -45.70 -5.30
CA GLY A 3 -31.48 -44.43 -5.89
C GLY A 3 -30.19 -44.57 -6.70
N PHE A 4 -30.23 -44.06 -7.93
CA PHE A 4 -29.09 -44.01 -8.83
C PHE A 4 -28.11 -42.94 -8.33
N HIS A 5 -27.01 -43.35 -7.69
CA HIS A 5 -25.91 -42.45 -7.38
C HIS A 5 -25.08 -42.28 -8.65
N ASP A 6 -25.17 -41.13 -9.31
CA ASP A 6 -24.28 -40.75 -10.41
C ASP A 6 -22.89 -40.40 -9.83
N PRO A 7 -21.83 -41.18 -10.10
CA PRO A 7 -20.48 -40.91 -9.59
C PRO A 7 -19.77 -39.77 -10.34
N SER A 8 -20.39 -39.19 -11.37
CA SER A 8 -19.76 -38.21 -12.26
C SER A 8 -19.94 -36.74 -11.83
N LEU A 9 -20.79 -36.47 -10.83
CA LEU A 9 -20.90 -35.14 -10.22
C LEU A 9 -19.73 -34.88 -9.27
N LYS A 10 -18.54 -34.77 -9.83
CA LYS A 10 -17.46 -34.00 -9.20
C LYS A 10 -17.94 -32.56 -9.18
N GLY A 11 -18.28 -32.05 -7.99
CA GLY A 11 -18.34 -30.61 -7.75
C GLY A 11 -17.08 -29.93 -8.31
N PRO A 12 -17.13 -28.61 -8.58
CA PRO A 12 -16.08 -27.94 -9.33
C PRO A 12 -14.69 -28.22 -8.72
N PRO A 13 -13.68 -28.61 -9.53
CA PRO A 13 -12.46 -29.22 -9.03
C PRO A 13 -11.39 -28.23 -8.53
N TRP A 14 -11.74 -26.97 -8.20
CA TRP A 14 -10.75 -25.95 -7.85
C TRP A 14 -11.03 -25.26 -6.52
N PRO A 15 -10.03 -25.07 -5.64
CA PRO A 15 -10.08 -24.00 -4.64
C PRO A 15 -9.90 -22.66 -5.35
N ALA A 16 -10.83 -21.71 -5.13
CA ALA A 16 -10.79 -20.29 -5.52
C ALA A 16 -10.44 -19.98 -6.99
N LEU A 17 -11.39 -19.38 -7.74
CA LEU A 17 -11.05 -18.65 -8.96
C LEU A 17 -9.89 -17.69 -8.62
N PRO A 18 -8.79 -17.66 -9.39
CA PRO A 18 -7.77 -16.67 -9.19
C PRO A 18 -8.46 -15.32 -9.28
N GLN A 19 -8.08 -14.46 -8.36
CA GLN A 19 -8.39 -13.05 -8.30
C GLN A 19 -8.15 -12.41 -9.67
N VAL A 20 -9.15 -12.50 -10.55
CA VAL A 20 -9.03 -12.34 -12.02
C VAL A 20 -8.54 -10.94 -12.39
N HIS A 21 -8.73 -10.00 -11.47
CA HIS A 21 -8.42 -8.59 -11.64
C HIS A 21 -7.11 -8.17 -10.95
N GLY A 22 -6.40 -9.08 -10.26
CA GLY A 22 -5.17 -8.76 -9.53
C GLY A 22 -5.37 -7.70 -8.45
N GLY A 23 -4.39 -6.79 -8.29
CA GLY A 23 -4.50 -5.61 -7.41
C GLY A 23 -4.39 -5.89 -5.91
N LEU A 24 -3.88 -7.06 -5.53
CA LEU A 24 -3.67 -7.47 -4.14
C LEU A 24 -2.64 -6.56 -3.45
N LEU A 25 -3.00 -6.01 -2.30
CA LEU A 25 -2.03 -5.36 -1.42
C LEU A 25 -1.38 -6.40 -0.52
N GLN A 26 -0.06 -6.48 -0.54
CA GLN A 26 0.73 -7.30 0.39
C GLN A 26 1.45 -6.39 1.37
N ILE A 27 1.29 -6.66 2.66
CA ILE A 27 2.05 -6.01 3.74
C ILE A 27 2.95 -7.07 4.39
N PHE A 28 4.21 -6.70 4.64
CA PHE A 28 5.25 -7.54 5.25
C PHE A 28 5.62 -6.96 6.63
N PRO A 29 4.82 -7.19 7.69
CA PRO A 29 5.06 -6.55 8.97
C PRO A 29 6.42 -6.94 9.55
N GLU A 30 7.20 -5.96 9.96
CA GLU A 30 8.51 -6.19 10.57
C GLU A 30 8.39 -7.08 11.82
N GLY A 31 9.30 -8.04 11.95
CA GLY A 31 9.32 -8.97 13.09
C GLY A 31 8.20 -10.01 13.09
N ARG A 32 7.41 -10.13 12.01
CA ARG A 32 6.40 -11.19 11.85
C ARG A 32 6.71 -12.07 10.65
N SER A 33 6.50 -13.37 10.79
CA SER A 33 6.65 -14.35 9.71
C SER A 33 5.45 -14.41 8.76
N VAL A 34 4.43 -13.58 9.00
CA VAL A 34 3.18 -13.57 8.23
C VAL A 34 3.19 -12.44 7.20
N VAL A 35 2.70 -12.75 6.01
CA VAL A 35 2.38 -11.75 4.98
C VAL A 35 0.87 -11.51 5.02
N ALA A 36 0.46 -10.25 5.20
CA ALA A 36 -0.94 -9.88 5.11
C ALA A 36 -1.29 -9.65 3.63
N ASN A 37 -2.16 -10.48 3.09
CA ASN A 37 -2.71 -10.36 1.74
C ASN A 37 -4.11 -9.71 1.84
N ILE A 38 -4.26 -8.50 1.31
CA ILE A 38 -5.50 -7.71 1.42
C ILE A 38 -6.11 -7.48 0.04
N ASP A 39 -7.25 -8.13 -0.19
CA ASP A 39 -8.06 -7.90 -1.39
C ASP A 39 -8.65 -6.50 -1.42
N PRO A 40 -8.71 -5.85 -2.59
CA PRO A 40 -9.30 -4.53 -2.74
C PRO A 40 -10.83 -4.60 -2.86
N LEU A 41 -11.50 -4.96 -1.77
CA LEU A 41 -12.95 -5.07 -1.72
C LEU A 41 -13.61 -3.70 -1.54
N PHE A 42 -14.80 -3.53 -2.12
CA PHE A 42 -15.66 -2.38 -1.86
C PHE A 42 -15.98 -2.28 -0.36
N ASP A 43 -16.03 -1.04 0.14
CA ASP A 43 -16.34 -0.70 1.55
C ASP A 43 -15.36 -1.28 2.60
N ARG A 44 -14.17 -1.73 2.18
CA ARG A 44 -13.12 -2.15 3.10
C ARG A 44 -12.29 -0.94 3.57
N LEU A 45 -12.39 -0.63 4.87
CA LEU A 45 -11.43 0.26 5.53
C LEU A 45 -10.17 -0.52 5.96
N LEU A 46 -9.00 0.01 5.61
CA LEU A 46 -7.71 -0.54 6.00
C LEU A 46 -6.90 0.53 6.74
N ILE A 47 -6.30 0.16 7.87
CA ILE A 47 -5.45 1.03 8.69
C ILE A 47 -4.15 0.29 8.99
N PHE A 48 -3.01 0.92 8.72
CA PHE A 48 -1.68 0.41 9.08
C PHE A 48 -0.70 1.57 9.32
N TRP A 49 0.41 1.29 10.02
CA TRP A 49 1.43 2.30 10.29
C TRP A 49 2.20 2.64 9.02
N SER A 50 2.41 3.94 8.78
CA SER A 50 3.09 4.47 7.59
C SER A 50 4.61 4.34 7.61
N ASP A 51 5.19 3.98 8.75
CA ASP A 51 6.63 3.88 8.91
C ASP A 51 7.17 2.51 8.44
N GLN A 52 8.46 2.28 8.73
CA GLN A 52 9.19 1.10 8.28
C GLN A 52 8.68 -0.23 8.84
N ARG A 53 7.70 -0.22 9.76
CA ARG A 53 7.10 -1.44 10.30
C ARG A 53 6.24 -2.18 9.28
N ASN A 54 5.73 -1.48 8.26
CA ASN A 54 4.86 -2.07 7.23
C ASN A 54 5.35 -1.82 5.80
N PRO A 55 6.49 -2.39 5.39
CA PRO A 55 6.82 -2.52 3.98
C PRO A 55 5.65 -3.17 3.25
N HIS A 56 5.22 -2.58 2.14
CA HIS A 56 4.06 -3.06 1.40
C HIS A 56 4.22 -2.86 -0.10
N GLN A 57 3.61 -3.75 -0.86
CA GLN A 57 3.58 -3.68 -2.32
C GLN A 57 2.17 -4.00 -2.83
N VAL A 58 1.78 -3.37 -3.93
CA VAL A 58 0.55 -3.71 -4.65
C VAL A 58 0.93 -4.59 -5.85
N LYS A 59 0.32 -5.77 -5.95
CA LYS A 59 0.47 -6.65 -7.12
C LYS A 59 -0.18 -6.02 -8.37
N PRO A 60 0.27 -6.38 -9.58
CA PRO A 60 -0.36 -5.92 -10.82
C PRO A 60 -1.89 -6.07 -10.78
N ALA A 61 -2.59 -5.06 -11.27
CA ALA A 61 -4.04 -5.08 -11.44
C ALA A 61 -4.38 -5.13 -12.94
N PHE A 62 -5.36 -5.96 -13.30
CA PHE A 62 -5.80 -6.21 -14.68
C PHE A 62 -7.21 -5.69 -14.94
N ALA A 63 -7.78 -4.95 -13.99
CA ALA A 63 -9.00 -4.17 -14.15
C ALA A 63 -8.84 -2.82 -13.40
N THR A 64 -9.64 -1.82 -13.79
CA THR A 64 -9.65 -0.52 -13.11
C THR A 64 -10.02 -0.69 -11.63
N ARG A 65 -9.21 -0.12 -10.75
CA ARG A 65 -9.37 -0.18 -9.30
C ARG A 65 -9.33 1.22 -8.71
N TYR A 66 -10.32 1.53 -7.87
CA TYR A 66 -10.38 2.78 -7.12
C TYR A 66 -10.03 2.53 -5.64
N ALA A 67 -9.31 3.48 -5.04
CA ALA A 67 -9.01 3.52 -3.62
C ALA A 67 -8.78 4.98 -3.19
N ILE A 68 -9.06 5.28 -1.93
CA ILE A 68 -8.78 6.58 -1.31
C ILE A 68 -7.81 6.35 -0.16
N THR A 69 -6.74 7.15 -0.09
CA THR A 69 -5.72 7.03 0.96
C THR A 69 -5.65 8.33 1.76
N VAL A 70 -5.70 8.20 3.09
CA VAL A 70 -5.50 9.31 4.04
C VAL A 70 -4.30 8.98 4.92
N TRP A 71 -3.42 9.98 5.12
CA TRP A 71 -2.30 9.88 6.06
C TRP A 71 -2.57 10.75 7.28
N TYR A 72 -2.64 10.12 8.46
CA TYR A 72 -2.73 10.82 9.73
C TYR A 72 -1.32 11.15 10.23
N PHE A 73 -1.10 12.41 10.60
CA PHE A 73 0.19 12.87 11.11
C PHE A 73 0.23 12.84 12.64
N ASP A 74 1.33 12.36 13.21
CA ASP A 74 1.72 12.73 14.56
C ASP A 74 2.09 14.22 14.58
N ALA A 75 1.48 14.97 15.51
CA ALA A 75 1.75 16.38 15.72
C ALA A 75 3.24 16.69 15.96
N LYS A 76 3.95 15.88 16.76
CA LYS A 76 5.36 16.12 17.10
C LYS A 76 6.27 15.86 15.90
N GLU A 77 6.06 14.74 15.22
CA GLU A 77 6.82 14.41 14.02
C GLU A 77 6.62 15.45 12.92
N ARG A 78 5.37 15.87 12.71
CA ARG A 78 5.03 16.90 11.72
C ARG A 78 5.67 18.25 12.02
N ALA A 79 5.73 18.67 13.29
CA ALA A 79 6.39 19.91 13.68
C ALA A 79 7.88 19.87 13.32
N ARG A 80 8.59 18.80 13.71
CA ARG A 80 10.03 18.61 13.39
C ARG A 80 10.28 18.58 11.88
N ALA A 81 9.44 17.89 11.11
CA ALA A 81 9.57 17.81 9.67
C ALA A 81 9.38 19.17 8.98
N LYS A 82 8.41 19.98 9.44
CA LYS A 82 8.18 21.33 8.94
C LYS A 82 9.39 22.25 9.19
N GLU A 83 9.92 22.23 10.41
CA GLU A 83 11.11 23.02 10.76
C GLU A 83 12.33 22.62 9.91
N ALA A 84 12.57 21.32 9.74
CA ALA A 84 13.67 20.82 8.92
C ALA A 84 13.53 21.24 7.44
N HIS A 85 12.31 21.15 6.89
CA HIS A 85 12.05 21.57 5.52
C HIS A 85 12.28 23.08 5.32
N GLN A 86 11.82 23.92 6.25
CA GLN A 86 12.04 25.37 6.18
C GLN A 86 13.52 25.73 6.19
N ARG A 87 14.31 25.06 7.05
CA ARG A 87 15.77 25.25 7.10
C ARG A 87 16.46 24.83 5.79
N ALA A 88 16.07 23.69 5.23
CA ALA A 88 16.62 23.20 3.96
C ALA A 88 16.28 24.13 2.79
N SER A 89 15.07 24.68 2.75
CA SER A 89 14.67 25.67 1.75
C SER A 89 15.50 26.95 1.85
N ALA A 90 15.69 27.50 3.06
CA ALA A 90 16.48 28.71 3.28
C ALA A 90 17.96 28.55 2.88
N GLN A 91 18.54 27.36 3.12
CA GLN A 91 19.92 27.06 2.70
C GLN A 91 20.09 26.96 1.17
N LYS A 92 19.07 26.48 0.46
CA LYS A 92 19.09 26.46 -1.03
C LYS A 92 19.03 27.86 -1.63
N GLU A 93 18.23 28.76 -1.04
CA GLU A 93 18.08 30.13 -1.54
C GLU A 93 19.38 30.94 -1.34
N GLY A 94 20.01 30.83 -0.16
CA GLY A 94 21.29 31.51 0.12
C GLY A 94 22.49 31.01 -0.71
N ALA A 95 22.44 29.76 -1.19
CA ALA A 95 23.47 29.24 -2.10
C ALA A 95 23.31 29.73 -3.55
N SER A 96 22.08 30.08 -3.97
CA SER A 96 21.79 30.59 -5.32
C SER A 96 22.09 32.07 -5.51
N SER A 97 22.17 32.86 -4.42
CA SER A 97 22.48 34.29 -4.46
C SER A 97 23.98 34.62 -4.39
N GLY A 98 24.85 33.61 -4.44
CA GLY A 98 26.30 33.74 -4.19
C GLY A 98 27.21 33.87 -5.43
N THR A 99 26.67 33.90 -6.66
CA THR A 99 27.46 33.97 -7.89
C THR A 99 27.13 35.22 -8.72
N ASP A 100 27.49 36.40 -8.24
CA ASP A 100 27.65 37.61 -9.08
C ASP A 100 28.77 38.47 -8.48
N GLY A 101 30.02 38.09 -8.77
CA GLY A 101 31.19 38.91 -8.49
C GLY A 101 31.58 39.73 -9.73
N PRO A 102 31.85 41.05 -9.63
CA PRO A 102 32.10 41.89 -10.79
C PRO A 102 33.47 41.59 -11.42
N THR A 103 33.48 41.55 -12.76
CA THR A 103 34.66 41.45 -13.63
C THR A 103 35.50 42.72 -13.60
#